data_AF-A0A3N4KVX9-F1
#
_entry.id   AF-A0A3N4KVX9-F1
#
_cell.length_a   1.000
_cell.length_b   1.000
_cell.length_c   1.000
_cell.angle_alpha   90.00
_cell.angle_beta   90.00
_cell.angle_gamma   90.00
#
_symmetry.space_group_name_H-M   'P 1'
#
loop_
_entity.id
_entity.type
_entity.pdbx_description
1 polymer ?
#
loop_
_entity_poly.entity_id
_entity_poly.type
_entity_poly.pdbx_seq_one_letter_code
_entity_poly.pdbx_strand_id
1 'polypeptide(L)'
;MGVGQRRAINDFQKGETRTFIKHIEAGVSIALQNPETLLVFSGGETKASTGPRSEGSSYFNLAAARDLIPADLLARTTTEESAMDSYQNVLFSISRFHEVTGTYPKTIIVISHEFKRERFQRLHREAIQFPEEAFTFVGIDPDWADETNTNKASILEHEESTRAAWGVDLYACVEDDELREKRRGRNPMRRYNAYSISCPELVGLFRWCGLDEGTGITTRLYPGKLPWLD
;
A
#
# COMPACT_ATOMS: atom_id res chain seq x y z
N MET A 1 19.87 -35.37 4.93
CA MET A 1 18.70 -35.20 4.04
C MET A 1 18.29 -33.75 4.07
N GLY A 2 18.85 -32.94 3.16
CA GLY A 2 18.61 -31.49 3.12
C GLY A 2 17.34 -31.20 2.35
N VAL A 3 16.30 -30.75 3.04
CA VAL A 3 15.12 -30.18 2.40
C VAL A 3 15.54 -28.81 1.89
N GLY A 4 15.91 -28.76 0.61
CA GLY A 4 16.16 -27.50 -0.10
C GLY A 4 14.90 -26.65 -0.03
N GLN A 5 14.95 -25.63 0.82
CA GLN A 5 13.96 -24.57 0.90
C GLN A 5 13.91 -23.91 -0.48
N ARG A 6 12.91 -24.29 -1.29
CA ARG A 6 12.64 -23.63 -2.57
C ARG A 6 12.22 -22.20 -2.23
N ARG A 7 13.20 -21.29 -2.25
CA ARG A 7 13.00 -19.86 -2.06
C ARG A 7 11.99 -19.39 -3.10
N ALA A 8 10.94 -18.73 -2.64
CA ALA A 8 9.92 -18.10 -3.46
C ALA A 8 10.45 -16.84 -4.20
N ILE A 9 11.59 -16.98 -4.87
CA ILE A 9 12.25 -15.94 -5.66
C ILE A 9 11.86 -16.07 -7.14
N ASN A 10 11.06 -17.08 -7.53
CA ASN A 10 10.81 -17.36 -8.94
C ASN A 10 9.83 -16.43 -9.67
N ASP A 11 9.12 -15.53 -8.97
CA ASP A 11 8.18 -14.60 -9.63
C ASP A 11 8.66 -13.14 -9.66
N PHE A 12 9.77 -12.81 -9.00
CA PHE A 12 10.35 -11.48 -9.07
C PHE A 12 11.37 -11.46 -10.20
N GLN A 13 11.03 -10.79 -11.30
CA GLN A 13 12.02 -10.54 -12.34
C GLN A 13 13.26 -9.91 -11.70
N LYS A 14 14.45 -10.29 -12.19
CA LYS A 14 15.74 -9.88 -11.60
C LYS A 14 15.90 -8.34 -11.47
N GLY A 15 15.13 -7.55 -12.23
CA GLY A 15 15.04 -6.08 -12.15
C GLY A 15 14.22 -5.57 -10.96
N GLU A 16 12.96 -6.00 -10.81
CA GLU A 16 12.05 -5.52 -9.73
C GLU A 16 12.62 -5.71 -8.33
N THR A 17 13.40 -6.77 -8.12
CA THR A 17 14.04 -7.03 -6.81
C THR A 17 14.98 -5.90 -6.38
N ARG A 18 15.69 -5.23 -7.31
CA ARG A 18 16.60 -4.13 -6.97
C ARG A 18 15.84 -2.90 -6.49
N THR A 19 14.75 -2.56 -7.17
CA THR A 19 13.90 -1.41 -6.80
C THR A 19 13.25 -1.62 -5.45
N PHE A 20 12.80 -2.84 -5.14
CA PHE A 20 12.26 -3.16 -3.82
C PHE A 20 13.30 -3.07 -2.70
N ILE A 21 14.55 -3.45 -2.95
CA ILE A 21 15.65 -3.22 -1.99
C ILE A 21 15.83 -1.72 -1.74
N LYS A 22 15.85 -0.90 -2.80
CA LYS A 22 15.95 0.57 -2.65
C LYS A 22 14.77 1.15 -1.86
N HIS A 23 13.55 0.64 -2.05
CA HIS A 23 12.39 1.04 -1.25
C HIS A 23 12.60 0.71 0.24
N ILE A 24 13.07 -0.51 0.53
CA ILE A 24 13.35 -0.95 1.91
C ILE A 24 14.43 -0.08 2.54
N GLU A 25 15.56 0.13 1.86
CA GLU A 25 16.68 0.94 2.34
C GLU A 25 16.24 2.39 2.62
N ALA A 26 15.43 2.99 1.73
CA ALA A 26 14.87 4.32 1.95
C ALA A 26 13.95 4.35 3.18
N GLY A 27 13.08 3.35 3.34
CA GLY A 27 12.16 3.25 4.48
C GLY A 27 12.87 3.07 5.80
N VAL A 28 13.88 2.20 5.84
CA VAL A 28 14.74 2.01 7.00
C VAL A 28 15.48 3.31 7.34
N SER A 29 16.14 3.93 6.36
CA SER A 29 16.91 5.16 6.57
C SER A 29 16.05 6.28 7.13
N ILE A 30 14.84 6.48 6.59
CA ILE A 30 13.89 7.49 7.07
C ILE A 30 13.38 7.13 8.47
N ALA A 31 13.00 5.87 8.71
CA ALA A 31 12.45 5.46 10.01
C ALA A 31 13.49 5.51 11.14
N LEU A 32 14.78 5.41 10.84
CA LEU A 32 15.86 5.58 11.82
C LEU A 32 16.06 7.04 12.25
N GLN A 33 15.60 8.02 11.47
CA GLN A 33 15.75 9.43 11.82
C GLN A 33 14.82 9.87 12.97
N ASN A 34 13.78 9.09 13.27
CA ASN A 34 12.84 9.38 14.34
C ASN A 34 12.45 8.09 15.09
N PRO A 35 12.76 7.97 16.39
CA PRO A 35 12.44 6.78 17.19
C PRO A 35 10.94 6.53 17.36
N GLU A 36 10.09 7.53 17.12
CA GLU A 36 8.63 7.41 17.17
C GLU A 36 8.01 6.87 15.86
N THR A 37 8.82 6.65 14.81
CA THR A 37 8.33 6.12 13.54
C THR A 37 8.05 4.61 13.64
N LEU A 38 6.93 4.16 13.09
CA LEU A 38 6.66 2.74 12.85
C LEU A 38 6.88 2.44 11.36
N LEU A 39 7.76 1.50 11.02
CA LEU A 39 7.93 1.03 9.65
C LEU A 39 6.86 -0.02 9.34
N VAL A 40 5.99 0.25 8.37
CA VAL A 40 4.92 -0.66 7.95
C VAL A 40 5.16 -1.13 6.52
N PHE A 41 5.35 -2.44 6.33
CA PHE A 41 5.34 -3.05 4.99
C PHE A 41 3.91 -3.48 4.65
N SER A 42 3.31 -2.86 3.63
CA SER A 42 1.89 -3.02 3.30
C SER A 42 1.66 -3.75 1.98
N GLY A 43 0.70 -4.68 1.99
CA GLY A 43 0.15 -5.33 0.81
C GLY A 43 -0.27 -6.77 1.11
N GLY A 44 -1.45 -7.16 0.63
CA GLY A 44 -2.05 -8.45 0.95
C GLY A 44 -1.74 -9.60 -0.01
N GLU A 45 -2.43 -10.72 0.20
CA GLU A 45 -2.34 -11.95 -0.60
C GLU A 45 -3.18 -11.85 -1.88
N THR A 46 -2.72 -11.08 -2.86
CA THR A 46 -3.53 -10.70 -4.03
C THR A 46 -3.56 -11.74 -5.15
N LYS A 47 -2.71 -12.78 -5.11
CA LYS A 47 -2.54 -13.78 -6.18
C LYS A 47 -2.63 -15.21 -5.65
N ALA A 48 -3.42 -16.06 -6.30
CA ALA A 48 -3.53 -17.48 -5.92
C ALA A 48 -2.23 -18.27 -6.15
N SER A 49 -1.48 -17.91 -7.18
CA SER A 49 -0.23 -18.57 -7.58
C SER A 49 0.90 -18.41 -6.56
N THR A 50 0.83 -17.40 -5.69
CA THR A 50 1.89 -17.11 -4.71
C THR A 50 1.68 -17.83 -3.37
N GLY A 51 0.57 -18.56 -3.20
CA GLY A 51 0.23 -19.21 -1.93
C GLY A 51 -0.06 -18.20 -0.81
N PRO A 52 0.07 -18.59 0.48
CA PRO A 52 -0.23 -17.73 1.63
C PRO A 52 0.94 -16.74 1.88
N ARG A 53 1.22 -15.91 0.88
CA ARG A 53 2.29 -14.92 0.91
C ARG A 53 1.74 -13.57 0.49
N SER A 54 1.73 -12.65 1.44
CA SER A 54 1.36 -11.25 1.22
C SER A 54 2.54 -10.47 0.64
N GLU A 55 2.26 -9.39 -0.09
CA GLU A 55 3.30 -8.46 -0.56
C GLU A 55 4.04 -7.81 0.62
N GLY A 56 3.33 -7.42 1.68
CA GLY A 56 3.91 -6.83 2.89
C GLY A 56 4.90 -7.77 3.58
N SER A 57 4.53 -9.03 3.82
CA SER A 57 5.47 -10.02 4.36
C SER A 57 6.62 -10.34 3.41
N SER A 58 6.41 -10.26 2.10
CA SER A 58 7.50 -10.45 1.12
C SER A 58 8.57 -9.35 1.23
N TYR A 59 8.14 -8.10 1.41
CA TYR A 59 9.05 -6.97 1.70
C TYR A 59 9.83 -7.18 3.00
N PHE A 60 9.15 -7.52 4.10
CA PHE A 60 9.80 -7.78 5.39
C PHE A 60 10.82 -8.93 5.29
N ASN A 61 10.43 -10.05 4.66
CA ASN A 61 11.32 -11.19 4.49
C ASN A 61 12.54 -10.85 3.62
N LEU A 62 12.37 -10.01 2.60
CA LEU A 62 13.48 -9.52 1.77
C LEU A 62 14.46 -8.67 2.56
N ALA A 63 13.94 -7.83 3.45
CA ALA A 63 14.72 -6.98 4.35
C ALA A 63 15.49 -7.81 5.38
N ALA A 64 14.81 -8.76 6.03
CA ALA A 64 15.40 -9.66 7.01
C ALA A 64 16.48 -10.57 6.41
N ALA A 65 16.24 -11.13 5.22
CA ALA A 65 17.22 -11.99 4.54
C ALA A 65 18.50 -11.26 4.10
N ARG A 66 18.53 -9.93 4.20
CA ARG A 66 19.67 -9.06 3.89
C ARG A 66 20.18 -8.28 5.09
N ASP A 67 19.65 -8.53 6.28
CA ASP A 67 19.98 -7.80 7.51
C ASP A 67 19.83 -6.27 7.34
N LEU A 68 18.83 -5.82 6.57
CA LEU A 68 18.63 -4.40 6.26
C LEU A 68 17.97 -3.60 7.38
N ILE A 69 17.35 -4.26 8.36
CA ILE A 69 16.62 -3.60 9.46
C ILE A 69 17.43 -3.76 10.75
N PRO A 70 18.01 -2.68 11.28
CA PRO A 70 18.69 -2.71 12.57
C PRO A 70 17.76 -3.13 13.72
N ALA A 71 18.32 -3.71 14.78
CA ALA A 71 17.53 -4.33 15.87
C ALA A 71 16.57 -3.36 16.60
N ASP A 72 16.97 -2.09 16.73
CA ASP A 72 16.17 -1.03 17.35
C ASP A 72 14.96 -0.62 16.48
N LEU A 73 15.10 -0.64 15.15
CA LEU A 73 14.00 -0.44 14.23
C LEU A 73 13.14 -1.69 14.05
N LEU A 74 13.72 -2.88 14.17
CA LEU A 74 12.99 -4.14 14.05
C LEU A 74 11.85 -4.24 15.08
N ALA A 75 12.08 -3.76 16.30
CA ALA A 75 11.07 -3.68 17.35
C ALA A 75 9.89 -2.74 17.02
N ARG A 76 10.09 -1.82 16.07
CA ARG A 76 9.10 -0.85 15.56
C ARG A 76 8.86 -1.05 14.06
N THR A 77 8.86 -2.31 13.63
CA THR A 77 8.53 -2.71 12.27
C THR A 77 7.35 -3.67 12.31
N THR A 78 6.40 -3.51 11.39
CA THR A 78 5.26 -4.43 11.26
C THR A 78 4.88 -4.64 9.79
N THR A 79 3.98 -5.60 9.56
CA THR A 79 3.38 -5.86 8.25
C THR A 79 1.89 -5.55 8.30
N GLU A 80 1.37 -5.04 7.18
CA GLU A 80 -0.06 -4.91 6.87
C GLU A 80 -0.31 -5.88 5.69
N GLU A 81 -1.14 -6.90 5.89
CA GLU A 81 -1.29 -8.02 4.95
C GLU A 81 -2.68 -8.15 4.33
N SER A 82 -3.51 -7.12 4.45
CA SER A 82 -4.92 -7.18 4.04
C SER A 82 -5.24 -6.29 2.85
N ALA A 83 -4.40 -5.32 2.51
CA ALA A 83 -4.64 -4.40 1.41
C ALA A 83 -4.67 -5.12 0.06
N MET A 84 -5.73 -4.90 -0.71
CA MET A 84 -5.91 -5.48 -2.05
C MET A 84 -5.60 -4.47 -3.16
N ASP A 85 -5.42 -3.20 -2.83
CA ASP A 85 -5.09 -2.13 -3.76
C ASP A 85 -4.32 -0.99 -3.07
N SER A 86 -3.94 0.03 -3.85
CA SER A 86 -3.14 1.15 -3.39
C SER A 86 -3.89 2.10 -2.44
N TYR A 87 -5.21 2.20 -2.54
CA TYR A 87 -6.01 2.96 -1.58
C TYR A 87 -5.99 2.27 -0.21
N GLN A 88 -6.27 0.97 -0.20
CA GLN A 88 -6.22 0.15 1.01
C GLN A 88 -4.82 0.08 1.62
N ASN A 89 -3.76 0.11 0.81
CA ASN A 89 -2.40 0.17 1.35
C ASN A 89 -2.21 1.38 2.27
N VAL A 90 -2.73 2.56 1.90
CA VAL A 90 -2.64 3.74 2.76
C VAL A 90 -3.54 3.58 3.98
N LEU A 91 -4.84 3.31 3.77
CA LEU A 91 -5.83 3.29 4.84
C LEU A 91 -5.60 2.17 5.87
N PHE A 92 -5.21 0.98 5.40
CA PHE A 92 -4.91 -0.15 6.28
C PHE A 92 -3.55 0.00 6.95
N SER A 93 -2.56 0.67 6.34
CA SER A 93 -1.33 1.01 7.06
C SER A 93 -1.59 1.96 8.23
N ILE A 94 -2.48 2.95 8.05
CA ILE A 94 -2.92 3.83 9.15
C ILE A 94 -3.62 3.02 10.25
N SER A 95 -4.50 2.09 9.86
CA SER A 95 -5.22 1.23 10.80
C SER A 95 -4.25 0.31 11.56
N ARG A 96 -3.27 -0.25 10.86
CA ARG A 96 -2.23 -1.11 11.44
C ARG A 96 -1.30 -0.33 12.36
N PHE A 97 -0.97 0.91 12.01
CA PHE A 97 -0.24 1.82 12.89
C PHE A 97 -0.99 2.00 14.21
N HIS A 98 -2.28 2.31 14.16
CA HIS A 98 -3.13 2.47 15.35
C HIS A 98 -3.18 1.19 16.21
N GLU A 99 -3.29 0.00 15.61
CA GLU A 99 -3.24 -1.27 16.35
C GLU A 99 -1.93 -1.48 17.13
N VAL A 100 -0.81 -1.00 16.58
CA VAL A 100 0.52 -1.20 17.18
C VAL A 100 0.85 -0.12 18.20
N THR A 101 0.44 1.12 17.97
CA THR A 101 0.85 2.28 18.79
C THR A 101 -0.25 2.81 19.71
N GLY A 102 -1.50 2.42 19.48
CA GLY A 102 -2.67 2.95 20.20
C GLY A 102 -3.06 4.38 19.82
N THR A 103 -2.44 4.98 18.80
CA THR A 103 -2.76 6.33 18.32
C THR A 103 -2.69 6.39 16.79
N TYR A 104 -3.37 7.37 16.17
CA TYR A 104 -3.28 7.58 14.72
C TYR A 104 -2.00 8.35 14.34
N PRO A 105 -1.41 8.10 13.16
CA PRO A 105 -0.19 8.77 12.74
C PRO A 105 -0.43 10.27 12.51
N LYS A 106 0.47 11.10 13.02
CA LYS A 106 0.47 12.56 12.76
C LYS A 106 1.07 12.92 11.42
N THR A 107 1.97 12.08 10.91
CA THR A 107 2.61 12.22 9.60
C THR A 107 2.71 10.86 8.93
N ILE A 108 2.66 10.85 7.60
CA ILE A 108 2.80 9.66 6.77
C ILE A 108 3.87 9.91 5.72
N ILE A 109 4.78 8.94 5.57
CA ILE A 109 5.75 8.91 4.48
C ILE A 109 5.51 7.63 3.68
N VAL A 110 5.00 7.79 2.45
CA VAL A 110 4.79 6.66 1.53
C VAL A 110 6.03 6.48 0.67
N ILE A 111 6.48 5.23 0.54
CA ILE A 111 7.59 4.86 -0.32
C ILE A 111 7.07 3.89 -1.37
N SER A 112 7.15 4.28 -2.64
CA SER A 112 6.68 3.46 -3.75
C SER A 112 7.37 3.88 -5.04
N HIS A 113 6.90 3.33 -6.17
CA HIS A 113 7.34 3.77 -7.48
C HIS A 113 6.95 5.23 -7.74
N GLU A 114 7.87 6.00 -8.32
CA GLU A 114 7.68 7.44 -8.60
C GLU A 114 6.51 7.67 -9.54
N PHE A 115 6.33 6.81 -10.54
CA PHE A 115 5.18 6.93 -11.44
C PHE A 115 3.81 6.86 -10.74
N LYS A 116 3.72 6.31 -9.51
CA LYS A 116 2.47 6.28 -8.71
C LYS A 116 2.22 7.54 -7.88
N ARG A 117 3.16 8.49 -7.83
CA ARG A 117 3.12 9.67 -6.95
C ARG A 117 1.78 10.39 -7.00
N GLU A 118 1.35 10.78 -8.19
CA GLU A 118 0.11 11.56 -8.38
C GLU A 118 -1.12 10.81 -7.84
N ARG A 119 -1.21 9.50 -8.08
CA ARG A 119 -2.31 8.68 -7.59
C ARG A 119 -2.35 8.63 -6.05
N PHE A 120 -1.20 8.53 -5.39
CA PHE A 120 -1.18 8.54 -3.92
C PHE A 120 -1.46 9.93 -3.35
N GLN A 121 -0.83 10.98 -3.88
CA GLN A 121 -0.92 12.32 -3.32
C GLN A 121 -2.24 13.04 -3.65
N ARG A 122 -2.77 12.87 -4.86
CA ARG A 122 -3.98 13.57 -5.34
C ARG A 122 -5.26 12.77 -5.25
N LEU A 123 -5.19 11.44 -5.18
CA LEU A 123 -6.39 10.60 -5.12
C LEU A 123 -6.51 9.92 -3.77
N HIS A 124 -5.56 9.05 -3.40
CA HIS A 124 -5.70 8.26 -2.17
C HIS A 124 -5.65 9.10 -0.89
N ARG A 125 -4.68 10.02 -0.79
CA ARG A 125 -4.58 10.97 0.33
C ARG A 125 -5.83 11.83 0.44
N GLU A 126 -6.33 12.37 -0.68
CA GLU A 126 -7.53 13.22 -0.73
C GLU A 126 -8.79 12.44 -0.35
N ALA A 127 -8.94 11.21 -0.85
CA ALA A 127 -10.08 10.34 -0.52
C ALA A 127 -10.19 10.05 0.98
N ILE A 128 -9.06 9.95 1.68
CA ILE A 128 -9.02 9.83 3.15
C ILE A 128 -8.84 11.18 3.86
N GLN A 129 -8.82 12.31 3.13
CA GLN A 129 -8.65 13.65 3.69
C GLN A 129 -7.44 13.78 4.63
N PHE A 130 -6.32 13.11 4.33
CA PHE A 130 -5.10 13.27 5.14
C PHE A 130 -4.42 14.60 4.79
N PRO A 131 -3.96 15.40 5.78
CA PRO A 131 -3.39 16.73 5.51
C PRO A 131 -2.18 16.67 4.57
N GLU A 132 -2.09 17.61 3.62
CA GLU A 132 -1.06 17.61 2.57
C GLU A 132 0.33 17.83 3.17
N GLU A 133 0.43 18.75 4.14
CA GLU A 133 1.63 19.07 4.91
C GLU A 133 2.14 17.91 5.76
N ALA A 134 1.27 16.95 6.08
CA ALA A 134 1.59 15.77 6.88
C ALA A 134 1.81 14.51 6.01
N PHE A 135 1.69 14.61 4.68
CA PHE A 135 1.79 13.48 3.76
C PHE A 135 2.95 13.65 2.77
N THR A 136 4.03 12.91 3.00
CA THR A 136 5.20 12.90 2.10
C THR A 136 5.20 11.65 1.23
N PHE A 137 5.58 11.80 -0.03
CA PHE A 137 5.78 10.67 -0.96
C PHE A 137 7.22 10.65 -1.46
N VAL A 138 7.90 9.52 -1.24
CA VAL A 138 9.25 9.23 -1.72
C VAL A 138 9.12 8.21 -2.85
N GLY A 139 9.33 8.68 -4.08
CA GLY A 139 9.23 7.83 -5.26
C GLY A 139 10.59 7.31 -5.71
N ILE A 140 10.65 6.02 -6.00
CA ILE A 140 11.85 5.32 -6.44
C ILE A 140 11.46 4.42 -7.61
N ASP A 141 11.92 4.76 -8.80
CA ASP A 141 11.68 3.95 -9.99
C ASP A 141 12.81 2.94 -10.22
N PRO A 142 12.51 1.87 -10.98
CA PRO A 142 13.55 1.01 -11.54
C PRO A 142 14.55 1.81 -12.39
N ASP A 143 15.76 1.28 -12.50
CA ASP A 143 16.71 1.81 -13.48
C ASP A 143 16.29 1.32 -14.87
N TRP A 144 15.52 2.15 -15.56
CA TRP A 144 14.95 1.83 -16.87
C TRP A 144 16.01 1.51 -17.94
N ALA A 145 17.27 1.92 -17.77
CA ALA A 145 18.34 1.66 -18.72
C ALA A 145 18.95 0.25 -18.56
N ASP A 146 18.94 -0.29 -17.35
CA ASP A 146 19.53 -1.59 -16.98
C ASP A 146 18.53 -2.76 -17.11
N GLU A 147 17.26 -2.46 -17.42
CA GLU A 147 16.18 -3.44 -17.40
C GLU A 147 15.75 -3.86 -18.81
N THR A 148 16.47 -4.85 -19.35
CA THR A 148 16.29 -5.39 -20.71
C THR A 148 14.90 -5.96 -21.01
N ASN A 149 14.02 -6.08 -20.02
CA ASN A 149 12.68 -6.66 -20.16
C ASN A 149 11.54 -5.74 -19.65
N THR A 150 11.86 -4.50 -19.27
CA THR A 150 10.87 -3.56 -18.70
C THR A 150 10.46 -2.54 -19.76
N ASN A 151 9.23 -2.65 -20.27
CA ASN A 151 8.68 -1.63 -21.17
C ASN A 151 8.15 -0.43 -20.35
N LYS A 152 9.03 0.54 -20.09
CA LYS A 152 8.70 1.79 -19.40
C LYS A 152 7.41 2.43 -19.92
N ALA A 153 7.25 2.52 -21.24
CA ALA A 153 6.07 3.16 -21.84
C ALA A 153 4.78 2.44 -21.45
N SER A 154 4.76 1.11 -21.51
CA SER A 154 3.61 0.29 -21.12
C SER A 154 3.26 0.43 -19.63
N ILE A 155 4.26 0.53 -18.74
CA ILE A 155 4.02 0.75 -17.31
C ILE A 155 3.41 2.12 -17.06
N LEU A 156 3.93 3.16 -17.71
CA LEU A 156 3.41 4.52 -17.57
C LEU A 156 1.99 4.65 -18.13
N GLU A 157 1.69 4.02 -19.27
CA GLU A 157 0.35 3.96 -19.84
C GLU A 157 -0.64 3.23 -18.91
N HIS A 158 -0.21 2.10 -18.33
CA HIS A 158 -1.03 1.37 -17.36
C HIS A 158 -1.30 2.18 -16.10
N GLU A 159 -0.30 2.91 -15.60
CA GLU A 159 -0.46 3.81 -14.45
C GLU A 159 -1.39 4.97 -14.78
N GLU A 160 -1.26 5.58 -15.96
CA GLU A 160 -2.14 6.68 -16.39
C GLU A 160 -3.61 6.22 -16.44
N SER A 161 -3.87 5.06 -17.06
CA SER A 161 -5.21 4.45 -17.08
C SER A 161 -5.71 4.15 -15.66
N THR A 162 -4.86 3.56 -14.82
CA THR A 162 -5.22 3.26 -13.42
C THR A 162 -5.55 4.55 -12.65
N ARG A 163 -4.74 5.60 -12.80
CA ARG A 163 -4.97 6.90 -12.16
C ARG A 163 -6.27 7.54 -12.65
N ALA A 164 -6.57 7.45 -13.94
CA ALA A 164 -7.84 7.94 -14.50
C ALA A 164 -9.04 7.21 -13.87
N ALA A 165 -8.98 5.88 -13.74
CA ALA A 165 -10.03 5.09 -13.08
C ALA A 165 -10.22 5.52 -11.61
N TRP A 166 -9.14 5.72 -10.85
CA TRP A 166 -9.25 6.23 -9.47
C TRP A 166 -9.77 7.67 -9.39
N GLY A 167 -9.60 8.47 -10.45
CA GLY A 167 -10.13 9.83 -10.53
C GLY A 167 -11.65 9.89 -10.65
N VAL A 168 -12.28 8.82 -11.15
CA VAL A 168 -13.75 8.68 -11.20
C VAL A 168 -14.29 7.84 -10.03
N ASP A 169 -13.49 6.91 -9.51
CA ASP A 169 -13.89 6.04 -8.40
C ASP A 169 -12.86 6.05 -7.24
N LEU A 170 -12.92 7.08 -6.38
CA LEU A 170 -11.96 7.29 -5.28
C LEU A 170 -11.95 6.14 -4.27
N TYR A 171 -13.05 5.39 -4.14
CA TYR A 171 -13.23 4.34 -3.14
C TYR A 171 -13.27 2.93 -3.73
N ALA A 172 -13.14 2.78 -5.05
CA ALA A 172 -13.32 1.53 -5.81
C ALA A 172 -14.64 0.81 -5.46
N CYS A 173 -15.75 1.56 -5.55
CA CYS A 173 -17.10 1.13 -5.22
C CYS A 173 -18.06 1.10 -6.42
N VAL A 174 -17.72 1.69 -7.58
CA VAL A 174 -18.59 1.72 -8.76
C VAL A 174 -18.92 0.30 -9.20
N GLU A 175 -20.20 0.07 -9.53
CA GLU A 175 -20.67 -1.24 -10.00
C GLU A 175 -20.12 -1.51 -11.40
N ASP A 176 -19.71 -2.77 -11.63
CA ASP A 176 -19.18 -3.22 -12.92
C ASP A 176 -17.98 -2.39 -13.46
N ASP A 177 -17.20 -1.81 -12.54
CA ASP A 177 -15.95 -1.10 -12.84
C ASP A 177 -14.69 -1.94 -12.57
N GLU A 178 -13.64 -1.67 -13.35
CA GLU A 178 -12.35 -2.35 -13.32
C GLU A 178 -11.72 -2.37 -11.91
N LEU A 179 -11.83 -1.27 -11.14
CA LEU A 179 -11.23 -1.21 -9.80
C LEU A 179 -11.92 -2.15 -8.81
N ARG A 180 -13.26 -2.16 -8.81
CA ARG A 180 -14.05 -3.03 -7.94
C ARG A 180 -13.90 -4.50 -8.32
N GLU A 181 -13.86 -4.80 -9.62
CA GLU A 181 -13.58 -6.15 -10.12
C GLU A 181 -12.19 -6.63 -9.71
N LYS A 182 -11.14 -5.80 -9.93
CA LYS A 182 -9.78 -6.09 -9.48
C LYS A 182 -9.74 -6.34 -7.97
N ARG A 183 -10.37 -5.49 -7.15
CA ARG A 183 -10.41 -5.66 -5.69
C ARG A 183 -11.08 -6.98 -5.30
N ARG A 184 -12.24 -7.32 -5.88
CA ARG A 184 -12.93 -8.59 -5.63
C ARG A 184 -12.08 -9.81 -6.03
N GLY A 185 -11.37 -9.73 -7.14
CA GLY A 185 -10.48 -10.79 -7.63
C GLY A 185 -9.20 -10.98 -6.79
N ARG A 186 -8.79 -9.98 -6.00
CA ARG A 186 -7.55 -9.97 -5.21
C ARG A 186 -7.71 -10.51 -3.78
N ASN A 187 -8.75 -11.29 -3.51
CA ASN A 187 -8.88 -12.06 -2.27
C ASN A 187 -9.04 -13.58 -2.52
N PRO A 188 -8.11 -14.23 -3.25
CA PRO A 188 -8.20 -15.65 -3.56
C PRO A 188 -8.19 -16.53 -2.29
N MET A 189 -7.56 -16.05 -1.21
CA MET A 189 -7.44 -16.76 0.07
C MET A 189 -8.61 -16.48 1.03
N ARG A 190 -9.59 -15.66 0.62
CA ARG A 190 -10.79 -15.31 1.38
C ARG A 190 -10.48 -14.83 2.80
N ARG A 191 -9.46 -13.99 2.94
CA ARG A 191 -9.07 -13.37 4.22
C ARG A 191 -9.90 -12.12 4.48
N TYR A 192 -10.14 -11.84 5.75
CA TYR A 192 -10.82 -10.63 6.22
C TYR A 192 -9.97 -10.00 7.32
N ASN A 193 -9.86 -8.67 7.31
CA ASN A 193 -9.15 -7.93 8.36
C ASN A 193 -10.08 -7.59 9.53
N ALA A 194 -9.47 -7.26 10.67
CA ALA A 194 -10.19 -6.88 11.88
C ALA A 194 -10.25 -5.36 12.10
N TYR A 195 -9.90 -4.53 11.11
CA TYR A 195 -9.77 -3.08 11.31
C TYR A 195 -11.09 -2.40 11.70
N SER A 196 -12.24 -2.95 11.34
CA SER A 196 -13.54 -2.44 11.83
C SER A 196 -13.74 -2.63 13.34
N ILE A 197 -12.97 -3.52 13.98
CA ILE A 197 -13.01 -3.78 15.43
C ILE A 197 -11.94 -2.93 16.14
N SER A 198 -10.73 -2.88 15.58
CA SER A 198 -9.59 -2.17 16.18
C SER A 198 -9.53 -0.67 15.89
N CYS A 199 -10.24 -0.21 14.85
CA CYS A 199 -10.36 1.20 14.46
C CYS A 199 -11.85 1.58 14.28
N PRO A 200 -12.67 1.56 15.34
CA PRO A 200 -14.10 1.84 15.26
C PRO A 200 -14.41 3.22 14.66
N GLU A 201 -13.54 4.21 14.86
CA GLU A 201 -13.62 5.57 14.32
C GLU A 201 -13.57 5.59 12.78
N LEU A 202 -12.92 4.60 12.17
CA LEU A 202 -12.77 4.48 10.72
C LEU A 202 -13.84 3.61 10.05
N VAL A 203 -14.75 2.99 10.81
CA VAL A 203 -15.79 2.10 10.25
C VAL A 203 -16.65 2.79 9.19
N GLY A 204 -17.00 4.06 9.42
CA GLY A 204 -17.74 4.83 8.43
C GLY A 204 -16.96 5.04 7.14
N LEU A 205 -15.65 5.32 7.23
CA LEU A 205 -14.78 5.46 6.06
C LEU A 205 -14.58 4.12 5.33
N PHE A 206 -14.40 3.00 6.05
CA PHE A 206 -14.26 1.67 5.42
C PHE A 206 -15.49 1.26 4.59
N ARG A 207 -16.66 1.79 4.93
CA ARG A 207 -17.93 1.51 4.25
C ARG A 207 -18.36 2.63 3.32
N TRP A 208 -17.60 3.72 3.26
CA TRP A 208 -17.95 4.86 2.44
C TRP A 208 -17.67 4.56 0.98
N CYS A 209 -18.68 4.80 0.15
CA CYS A 209 -18.57 4.63 -1.28
C CYS A 209 -18.82 5.91 -2.06
N GLY A 210 -19.19 7.03 -1.42
CA GLY A 210 -19.29 8.34 -2.07
C GLY A 210 -20.13 8.42 -3.36
N LEU A 211 -21.01 7.43 -3.59
CA LEU A 211 -21.72 7.27 -4.86
C LEU A 211 -22.63 8.46 -5.13
N ASP A 212 -22.46 9.05 -6.30
CA ASP A 212 -23.40 10.01 -6.87
C ASP A 212 -24.35 9.27 -7.82
N GLU A 213 -25.59 9.04 -7.37
CA GLU A 213 -26.60 8.29 -8.14
C GLU A 213 -26.91 8.91 -9.52
N GLY A 214 -26.65 10.20 -9.72
CA GLY A 214 -26.88 10.88 -10.99
C GLY A 214 -25.77 10.70 -12.03
N THR A 215 -24.56 10.36 -11.60
CA THR A 215 -23.38 10.26 -12.48
C THR A 215 -22.68 8.91 -12.42
N GLY A 216 -22.94 8.09 -11.40
CA GLY A 216 -22.31 6.79 -11.20
C GLY A 216 -20.84 6.84 -10.77
N ILE A 217 -20.34 8.02 -10.36
CA ILE A 217 -18.95 8.21 -9.89
C ILE A 217 -18.86 8.30 -8.37
N THR A 218 -17.67 8.15 -7.79
CA THR A 218 -17.46 8.17 -6.32
C THR A 218 -16.51 9.27 -5.85
N THR A 219 -16.62 10.47 -6.43
CA THR A 219 -15.71 11.59 -6.12
C THR A 219 -16.06 12.34 -4.83
N ARG A 220 -17.19 12.02 -4.17
CA ARG A 220 -17.60 12.67 -2.92
C ARG A 220 -16.76 12.19 -1.74
N LEU A 221 -16.05 13.11 -1.10
CA LEU A 221 -15.26 12.82 0.09
C LEU A 221 -16.16 12.39 1.28
N TYR A 222 -15.60 11.55 2.15
CA TYR A 222 -16.30 11.05 3.33
C TYR A 222 -16.68 12.20 4.29
N PRO A 223 -17.97 12.40 4.62
CA PRO A 223 -18.41 13.56 5.40
C PRO A 223 -18.24 13.39 6.92
N GLY A 224 -17.86 12.19 7.38
CA GLY A 224 -17.71 11.90 8.80
C GLY A 224 -16.39 12.44 9.37
N LYS A 225 -16.31 12.49 10.70
CA LYS A 225 -15.08 12.87 11.41
C LYS A 225 -13.98 11.84 11.15
N LEU A 226 -12.76 12.34 11.03
CA LEU A 226 -11.56 11.51 10.86
C LEU A 226 -10.54 11.86 11.95
N PRO A 227 -9.85 10.88 12.54
CA PRO A 227 -8.98 11.10 13.70
C PRO A 227 -7.76 12.02 13.48
N TRP A 228 -7.45 12.34 12.22
CA TRP A 228 -6.33 13.20 11.82
C TRP A 228 -6.77 14.60 11.38
N LEU A 229 -8.06 14.95 11.55
CA LEU A 229 -8.61 16.27 11.22
C LEU A 229 -8.94 17.12 12.47
N ASP A 230 -8.59 16.63 13.67
CA ASP A 230 -8.85 17.29 14.96
C ASP A 230 -7.70 18.22 15.40
#